data_AF-A0AA43MC37-F1
#
_entry.id   AF-A0AA43MC37-F1
#
_cell.length_a   1.000
_cell.length_b   1.000
_cell.length_c   1.000
_cell.angle_alpha   90.00
_cell.angle_beta   90.00
_cell.angle_gamma   90.00
#
_symmetry.space_group_name_H-M   'P 1'
#
loop_
_entity.id
_entity.type
_entity.pdbx_description
1 polymer ?
#
loop_
_entity_poly.entity_id
_entity_poly.type
_entity_poly.pdbx_seq_one_letter_code
_entity_poly.pdbx_strand_id
1 'polypeptide(L)'
;MNKYQAYVRIKGQLVNTAVFADSPIHARLIIQYQFGMNSLASTPSIVTRESRGYQMIDEVISAIKAKPPQTPEQARVANLQKQKDAASKALKAERNRQKIKRAQQQISSARANI
;
A
#
# COMPACT_ATOMS: atom_id res chain seq x y z
N MET A 1 -27.11 16.71 -13.67
CA MET A 1 -25.70 16.27 -13.54
C MET A 1 -25.54 14.86 -14.05
N ASN A 2 -24.60 14.64 -14.95
CA ASN A 2 -24.23 13.31 -15.47
C ASN A 2 -23.08 12.73 -14.64
N LYS A 3 -22.96 11.40 -14.67
CA LYS A 3 -21.85 10.71 -14.03
C LYS A 3 -20.70 10.56 -15.03
N TYR A 4 -19.52 11.00 -14.64
CA TYR A 4 -18.31 10.89 -15.43
C TYR A 4 -17.30 9.99 -14.72
N GLN A 5 -16.66 9.09 -15.45
CA GLN A 5 -15.56 8.25 -14.95
C GLN A 5 -14.23 8.63 -15.58
N ALA A 6 -13.16 8.53 -14.80
CA ALA A 6 -11.79 8.69 -15.26
C ALA A 6 -10.82 7.87 -14.39
N TYR A 7 -9.70 7.47 -15.00
CA TYR A 7 -8.61 6.84 -14.27
C TYR A 7 -7.70 7.90 -13.64
N VAL A 8 -7.41 7.72 -12.35
CA VAL A 8 -6.55 8.60 -11.55
C VAL A 8 -5.42 7.78 -10.94
N ARG A 9 -4.20 8.32 -10.96
CA ARG A 9 -3.02 7.75 -10.32
C ARG A 9 -2.92 8.21 -8.89
N ILE A 10 -2.90 7.26 -7.95
CA ILE A 10 -2.91 7.51 -6.52
C ILE A 10 -1.87 6.60 -5.89
N LYS A 11 -0.81 7.17 -5.31
CA LYS A 11 0.32 6.41 -4.70
C LYS A 11 0.91 5.35 -5.64
N GLY A 12 0.93 5.61 -6.95
CA GLY A 12 1.44 4.69 -7.98
C GLY A 12 0.43 3.66 -8.50
N GLN A 13 -0.79 3.61 -7.96
CA GLN A 13 -1.87 2.74 -8.44
C GLN A 13 -2.87 3.49 -9.31
N LEU A 14 -3.42 2.82 -10.32
CA LEU A 14 -4.46 3.37 -11.19
C LEU A 14 -5.84 3.02 -10.62
N VAL A 15 -6.60 4.03 -10.21
CA VAL A 15 -7.94 3.89 -9.63
C VAL A 15 -8.96 4.45 -10.62
N ASN A 16 -9.99 3.68 -10.95
CA ASN A 16 -11.11 4.18 -11.73
C ASN A 16 -12.06 4.94 -10.81
N THR A 17 -12.18 6.25 -11.00
CA THR A 17 -12.95 7.13 -10.12
C THR A 17 -14.11 7.76 -10.88
N ALA A 18 -15.27 7.90 -10.23
CA ALA A 18 -16.45 8.56 -10.77
C ALA A 18 -16.81 9.84 -9.99
N VAL A 19 -17.29 10.85 -10.73
CA VAL A 19 -17.76 12.14 -10.21
C VAL A 19 -19.02 12.57 -10.94
N PHE A 20 -19.91 13.28 -10.24
CA PHE A 20 -21.06 13.93 -10.86
C PHE A 20 -20.68 15.33 -11.34
N ALA A 21 -20.94 15.63 -12.60
CA ALA A 21 -20.66 16.93 -13.20
C ALA A 21 -21.64 17.20 -14.36
N ASP A 22 -21.65 18.42 -14.86
CA ASP A 22 -22.48 18.78 -16.01
C ASP A 22 -21.75 18.58 -17.35
N SER A 23 -20.42 18.73 -17.35
CA SER A 23 -19.58 18.56 -18.55
C SER A 23 -18.33 17.72 -18.27
N PRO A 24 -17.67 17.16 -19.31
CA PRO A 24 -16.39 16.47 -19.16
C PRO A 24 -15.29 17.38 -18.59
N ILE A 25 -15.33 18.67 -18.93
CA ILE A 25 -14.39 19.68 -18.42
C ILE A 25 -14.64 19.90 -16.92
N HIS A 26 -15.89 20.01 -16.51
CA HIS A 26 -16.27 20.15 -15.11
C HIS A 26 -15.81 18.92 -14.29
N ALA A 27 -16.04 17.71 -14.80
CA ALA A 27 -15.53 16.49 -14.16
C ALA A 27 -14.00 16.48 -14.04
N ARG A 28 -13.29 16.90 -15.10
CA ARG A 28 -11.83 16.99 -15.11
C ARG A 28 -11.34 17.96 -14.03
N LEU A 29 -11.94 19.14 -13.93
CA LEU A 29 -11.57 20.14 -12.94
C LEU A 29 -11.74 19.61 -11.51
N ILE A 30 -12.88 18.97 -11.20
CA ILE A 30 -13.11 18.42 -9.85
C ILE A 30 -12.05 17.37 -9.50
N ILE A 31 -11.79 16.42 -10.41
CA ILE A 31 -10.81 15.36 -10.19
C ILE A 31 -9.39 15.94 -10.02
N GLN A 32 -9.01 16.90 -10.86
CA GLN A 32 -7.70 17.54 -10.78
C GLN A 32 -7.54 18.38 -9.50
N TYR A 33 -8.58 19.07 -9.06
CA TYR A 33 -8.56 19.81 -7.80
C TYR A 33 -8.33 18.87 -6.62
N GLN A 34 -8.94 17.69 -6.64
CA GLN A 34 -8.88 16.75 -5.53
C GLN A 34 -7.58 15.94 -5.44
N PHE A 35 -7.06 15.48 -6.58
CA PHE A 35 -5.90 14.58 -6.62
C PHE A 35 -4.63 15.22 -7.19
N GLY A 36 -4.73 16.43 -7.73
CA GLY A 36 -3.64 17.15 -8.41
C GLY A 36 -3.66 17.00 -9.94
N MET A 37 -3.11 18.01 -10.64
CA MET A 37 -3.17 18.13 -12.11
C MET A 37 -2.55 16.93 -12.85
N ASN A 38 -1.44 16.40 -12.35
CA ASN A 38 -0.70 15.29 -12.97
C ASN A 38 -1.21 13.89 -12.57
N SER A 39 -2.20 13.82 -11.69
CA SER A 39 -2.77 12.54 -11.23
C SER A 39 -3.79 11.97 -12.20
N LEU A 40 -4.37 12.79 -13.09
CA LEU A 40 -5.35 12.34 -14.07
C LEU A 40 -4.67 11.56 -15.22
N ALA A 41 -5.01 10.28 -15.39
CA ALA A 41 -4.45 9.42 -16.44
C ALA A 41 -5.32 9.33 -17.69
N SER A 42 -6.61 9.64 -17.60
CA SER A 42 -7.54 9.62 -18.73
C SER A 42 -8.47 10.82 -18.74
N THR A 43 -8.99 11.17 -19.92
CA THR A 43 -10.06 12.17 -20.03
C THR A 43 -11.37 11.62 -19.44
N PRO A 44 -12.15 12.42 -18.69
CA PRO A 44 -13.43 11.98 -18.16
C PRO A 44 -14.44 11.66 -19.27
N SER A 45 -15.12 10.53 -19.15
CA SER A 45 -16.14 10.07 -20.09
C SER A 45 -17.47 9.80 -19.39
N ILE A 46 -18.58 10.02 -20.07
CA ILE A 46 -19.92 9.79 -19.51
C ILE A 46 -20.11 8.29 -19.25
N VAL A 47 -20.57 7.94 -18.06
CA VAL A 47 -20.93 6.57 -17.70
C VAL A 47 -22.30 6.24 -18.28
N THR A 48 -22.33 5.58 -19.45
CA THR A 48 -23.57 5.27 -20.19
C THR A 48 -24.24 3.95 -19.78
N ARG A 49 -23.46 3.01 -19.23
CA ARG A 49 -23.93 1.75 -18.65
C ARG A 49 -23.36 1.62 -17.25
N GLU A 50 -24.03 0.90 -16.37
CA GLU A 50 -23.57 0.56 -15.01
C GLU A 50 -22.25 -0.25 -15.07
N SER A 51 -21.13 0.42 -15.36
CA SER A 51 -19.82 -0.18 -15.40
C SER A 51 -19.39 -0.47 -13.97
N ARG A 52 -19.59 -1.72 -13.53
CA ARG A 52 -19.24 -2.17 -12.17
C ARG A 52 -17.72 -2.18 -12.00
N GLY A 53 -17.15 -1.09 -11.49
CA GLY A 53 -15.71 -1.02 -11.24
C GLY A 53 -15.13 0.38 -11.00
N TYR A 54 -15.94 1.43 -11.09
CA TYR A 54 -15.54 2.75 -10.60
C TYR A 54 -15.85 2.90 -9.10
N GLN A 55 -15.02 3.65 -8.40
CA GLN A 55 -15.26 4.11 -7.02
C GLN A 55 -15.68 5.57 -7.04
N MET A 56 -16.58 5.98 -6.15
CA MET A 56 -16.97 7.38 -6.08
C MET A 56 -15.82 8.22 -5.53
N ILE A 57 -15.69 9.45 -6.02
CA ILE A 57 -14.58 10.33 -5.64
C ILE A 57 -14.44 10.49 -4.12
N ASP A 58 -15.55 10.60 -3.39
CA ASP A 58 -15.54 10.74 -1.93
C ASP A 58 -15.00 9.50 -1.20
N GLU A 59 -15.35 8.31 -1.69
CA GLU A 59 -14.83 7.04 -1.16
C GLU A 59 -13.32 6.96 -1.36
N VAL A 60 -12.86 7.32 -2.56
CA VAL A 60 -11.44 7.34 -2.92
C VAL A 60 -10.67 8.35 -2.06
N ILE A 61 -11.19 9.56 -1.86
CA ILE A 61 -10.59 10.57 -0.96
C ILE A 61 -10.50 10.04 0.47
N SER A 62 -11.57 9.40 0.96
CA SER A 62 -11.62 8.88 2.33
C SER A 62 -10.53 7.82 2.59
N ALA A 63 -10.25 6.96 1.59
CA ALA A 63 -9.23 5.93 1.65
C ALA A 63 -7.79 6.48 1.59
N ILE A 64 -7.61 7.68 1.03
CA ILE A 64 -6.29 8.30 0.86
C ILE A 64 -5.86 9.10 2.07
N LYS A 65 -6.81 9.48 2.95
CA LYS A 65 -6.59 10.34 4.13
C LYS A 65 -5.19 10.17 4.68
N ALA A 66 -4.42 11.25 4.57
CA ALA A 66 -3.03 11.28 4.99
C ALA A 66 -2.96 10.82 6.44
N LYS A 67 -2.14 9.79 6.71
CA LYS A 67 -1.83 9.47 8.09
C LYS A 67 -1.12 10.70 8.65
N PRO A 68 -1.57 11.23 9.80
CA PRO A 68 -0.90 12.36 10.42
C PRO A 68 0.57 11.99 10.63
N PRO A 69 1.49 12.97 10.50
CA PRO A 69 2.89 12.73 10.80
C PRO A 69 2.99 12.15 12.22
N GLN A 70 3.78 11.09 12.39
CA GLN A 70 4.02 10.52 13.71
C GLN A 70 4.61 11.60 14.60
N THR A 71 4.10 11.72 15.83
CA THR A 71 4.73 12.60 16.81
C THR A 71 6.16 12.08 17.10
N PRO A 72 7.09 12.94 17.54
CA PRO A 72 8.45 12.50 17.87
C PRO A 72 8.47 11.32 18.85
N GLU A 73 7.54 11.28 19.81
CA GLU A 73 7.38 10.17 20.75
C GLU A 73 6.92 8.88 20.08
N GLN A 74 5.90 8.95 19.21
CA GLN A 74 5.44 7.79 18.45
C GLN A 74 6.53 7.24 17.52
N ALA A 75 7.32 8.12 16.91
CA ALA A 75 8.45 7.73 16.07
C ALA A 75 9.54 7.01 16.89
N ARG A 76 9.84 7.50 18.11
CA ARG A 76 10.77 6.82 19.03
C ARG A 76 10.27 5.42 19.40
N VAL A 77 9.00 5.28 19.78
CA VAL A 77 8.41 3.97 20.10
C VAL A 77 8.45 3.02 18.91
N ALA A 78 8.10 3.50 17.70
CA ALA A 78 8.15 2.72 16.49
C ALA A 78 9.59 2.24 16.17
N ASN A 79 10.60 3.08 16.41
CA ASN A 79 11.99 2.71 16.22
C ASN A 79 12.47 1.68 17.24
N LEU A 80 12.11 1.82 18.52
CA LEU A 80 12.41 0.82 19.54
C LEU A 80 11.77 -0.53 19.23
N GLN A 81 10.52 -0.52 18.78
CA GLN A 81 9.82 -1.74 18.37
C GLN A 81 10.53 -2.43 17.19
N LYS A 82 10.93 -1.67 16.17
CA LYS A 82 11.72 -2.20 15.04
C LYS A 82 13.05 -2.82 15.49
N GLN A 83 13.75 -2.18 16.43
CA GLN A 83 15.00 -2.71 16.98
C GLN A 83 14.77 -4.02 17.75
N LYS A 84 13.71 -4.09 18.56
CA LYS A 84 13.31 -5.31 19.28
C LYS A 84 13.01 -6.46 18.30
N ASP A 85 12.28 -6.17 17.22
CA ASP A 85 11.90 -7.19 16.24
C ASP A 85 13.12 -7.69 15.45
N ALA A 86 14.04 -6.78 15.08
CA ALA A 86 15.29 -7.13 14.42
C ALA A 86 16.18 -8.00 15.32
N ALA A 87 16.37 -7.62 16.60
CA ALA A 87 17.14 -8.39 17.56
C ALA A 87 16.52 -9.78 17.81
N SER A 88 15.19 -9.85 17.93
CA SER A 88 14.46 -11.10 18.10
C SER A 88 14.63 -12.03 16.89
N LYS A 89 14.61 -11.48 15.68
CA LYS A 89 14.86 -12.22 14.44
C LYS A 89 16.30 -12.74 14.38
N ALA A 90 17.28 -11.92 14.74
CA ALA A 90 18.69 -12.31 14.78
C ALA A 90 18.94 -13.45 15.79
N LEU A 91 18.37 -13.34 17.00
CA LEU A 91 18.48 -14.38 18.02
C LEU A 91 17.88 -15.71 17.57
N LYS A 92 16.72 -15.67 16.91
CA LYS A 92 16.10 -16.88 16.32
C LYS A 92 16.98 -17.49 15.22
N ALA A 93 17.54 -16.66 14.35
CA ALA A 93 18.46 -17.12 13.31
C ALA A 93 19.70 -17.80 13.88
N GLU A 94 20.29 -17.23 14.94
CA GLU A 94 21.47 -17.81 15.59
C GLU A 94 21.14 -19.12 16.31
N ARG A 95 20.00 -19.20 17.02
CA ARG A 95 19.50 -20.47 17.59
C ARG A 95 19.33 -21.54 16.53
N ASN A 96 18.79 -21.19 15.35
CA ASN A 96 18.62 -22.13 14.26
C ASN A 96 19.96 -22.60 13.69
N ARG A 97 20.94 -21.70 13.52
CA ARG A 97 22.31 -22.06 13.12
C ARG A 97 22.95 -23.05 14.09
N GLN A 98 22.83 -22.82 15.39
CA GLN A 98 23.37 -23.72 16.40
C GLN A 98 22.71 -25.10 16.37
N LYS A 99 21.38 -25.17 16.17
CA LYS A 99 20.66 -26.43 16.01
C LYS A 99 21.17 -27.22 14.80
N ILE A 100 21.35 -26.56 13.65
CA ILE A 100 21.87 -27.20 12.44
C ILE A 100 23.30 -27.71 12.66
N LYS A 101 24.17 -26.90 13.27
CA LYS A 101 25.56 -27.30 13.58
C LYS A 101 25.60 -28.55 14.46
N ARG A 102 24.77 -28.61 15.51
CA ARG A 102 24.67 -29.79 16.39
C ARG A 102 24.17 -31.02 15.63
N ALA A 103 23.16 -30.87 14.80
CA ALA A 103 22.63 -31.97 13.98
C ALA A 103 23.69 -32.50 12.99
N GLN A 104 24.44 -31.61 12.32
CA GLN A 104 25.53 -31.99 11.43
C GLN A 104 26.63 -32.77 12.17
N GLN A 105 27.03 -32.33 13.36
CA GLN A 105 28.02 -33.01 14.19
C GLN A 105 27.55 -34.43 14.58
N GLN A 106 26.29 -34.59 14.97
CA GLN A 106 25.70 -35.89 15.29
C GLN A 106 25.68 -36.83 14.09
N ILE A 107 25.34 -36.32 12.91
CA ILE A 107 25.37 -37.10 11.66
C ILE A 107 26.80 -37.52 11.32
N SER A 108 27.79 -36.62 11.44
CA SER A 108 29.19 -36.96 11.17
C SER A 108 29.74 -37.99 12.16
N SER A 109 29.42 -37.88 13.45
CA SER A 109 29.86 -38.86 14.45
C SER A 109 29.19 -40.23 14.24
N ALA A 110 27.91 -40.25 13.89
CA ALA A 110 27.20 -41.50 13.59
C ALA A 110 27.76 -42.18 12.33
N ARG A 111 28.15 -41.41 11.31
CA ARG A 111 28.80 -41.93 10.10
C ARG A 111 30.23 -42.43 10.33
N ALA A 112 30.96 -41.87 11.28
CA ALA A 112 32.33 -42.29 11.59
C ALA A 112 32.40 -43.57 12.44
N ASN A 113 31.29 -43.97 13.06
CA ASN A 113 31.18 -45.17 13.90
C ASN A 113 30.57 -46.39 13.16
N ILE A 114 30.47 -46.33 11.83
CA ILE A 114 30.05 -47.41 10.92
C ILE A 114 31.23 -47.69 9.99
#